data_AF-A0A4S9F4Y3-F1
#
_entry.id   AF-A0A4S9F4Y3-F1
#
_cell.length_a   1.000
_cell.length_b   1.000
_cell.length_c   1.000
_cell.angle_alpha   90.00
_cell.angle_beta   90.00
_cell.angle_gamma   90.00
#
_symmetry.space_group_name_H-M   'P 1'
#
loop_
_entity.id
_entity.type
_entity.pdbx_description
1 polymer ?
#
loop_
_entity_poly.entity_id
_entity_poly.type
_entity_poly.pdbx_seq_one_letter_code
_entity_poly.pdbx_strand_id
1 'polypeptide(L)'
;MDEHSLSLPQPPPAKRIRLDDDNTLADEDEGPGDAARPETFFDCYNMGDRKTAGYLGFSNTSELHVCSVSWPLLRATAAIHPIAHKLNKELALGLIRDAPRSATSAVILKSWSLLDSDGKGLSNLRKAEHLAIVLINLKSDLARMVAASDNTNQLQHAHDCQKFRTVYPSHLCPPQISYPVKSPLLAPSDGEDFLESYNRCFSLLRHMRNILKSSVYDTRYNTDKFKSGQYVDEKHKPAWMRAQGSGAPPITQPQHGLDSPPQSRRPSAVNETHKPWIPTRPRGLSKSPTSQYALGSASQPSPAAVKEREPSANYQSSFSAIHSIEINPSCEPPPISRSFAILWDHTIEPDYLKPGLKRAMDRAKATGAHLPSKLQKLKKDPCDMNRETLFYEQIRAQFECRALGIDLGKLLLQYNSSTFGESILVTQNLEDEAWSDTQAALADSDNDKFVFRVGFFALNNDDDDG
;
A
#
# COMPACT_ATOMS: atom_id res chain seq x y z
N MET A 1 -50.16 26.64 -23.02
CA MET A 1 -49.56 27.96 -22.76
C MET A 1 -49.09 27.93 -21.32
N ASP A 2 -47.79 28.05 -21.18
CA ASP A 2 -46.99 28.01 -19.96
C ASP A 2 -47.41 29.06 -18.94
N GLU A 3 -47.24 28.76 -17.65
CA GLU A 3 -46.52 29.68 -16.75
C GLU A 3 -45.78 28.88 -15.66
N HIS A 4 -44.48 29.19 -15.60
CA HIS A 4 -43.46 28.64 -14.72
C HIS A 4 -43.67 29.07 -13.26
N SER A 5 -43.64 28.11 -12.33
CA SER A 5 -43.40 28.41 -10.91
C SER A 5 -41.93 28.15 -10.57
N LEU A 6 -41.27 29.25 -10.20
CA LEU A 6 -39.85 29.41 -9.92
C LEU A 6 -39.40 28.60 -8.71
N SER A 7 -38.40 27.73 -8.92
CA SER A 7 -37.62 27.12 -7.85
C SER A 7 -36.72 28.17 -7.20
N LEU A 8 -36.79 28.28 -5.87
CA LEU A 8 -35.85 29.07 -5.08
C LEU A 8 -34.42 28.53 -5.25
N PRO A 9 -33.40 29.39 -5.34
CA PRO A 9 -32.01 28.95 -5.49
C PRO A 9 -31.53 28.25 -4.21
N GLN A 10 -31.08 26.99 -4.36
CA GLN A 10 -30.33 26.30 -3.32
C GLN A 10 -29.08 27.11 -2.94
N PRO A 11 -28.75 27.27 -1.65
CA PRO A 11 -27.48 27.87 -1.27
C PRO A 11 -26.33 27.01 -1.80
N PRO A 12 -25.22 27.62 -2.23
CA PRO A 12 -24.09 26.88 -2.77
C PRO A 12 -23.53 25.91 -1.72
N PRO A 13 -23.03 24.73 -2.11
CA PRO A 13 -22.41 23.80 -1.18
C PRO A 13 -21.27 24.52 -0.45
N ALA A 14 -21.29 24.42 0.88
CA ALA A 14 -20.27 25.00 1.73
C ALA A 14 -18.88 24.58 1.22
N LYS A 15 -18.02 25.57 0.93
CA LYS A 15 -16.63 25.35 0.56
C LYS A 15 -16.00 24.44 1.61
N ARG A 16 -15.49 23.27 1.20
CA ARG A 16 -14.58 22.46 2.01
C ARG A 16 -13.42 23.36 2.43
N ILE A 17 -13.44 23.78 3.70
CA ILE A 17 -12.28 24.35 4.35
C ILE A 17 -11.26 23.21 4.39
N ARG A 18 -10.13 23.39 3.69
CA ARG A 18 -8.93 22.58 3.92
C ARG A 18 -8.45 22.92 5.32
N LEU A 19 -8.77 22.06 6.28
CA LEU A 19 -8.05 21.99 7.53
C LEU A 19 -6.72 21.31 7.25
N ASP A 20 -5.74 22.14 6.91
CA ASP A 20 -4.34 21.83 7.19
C ASP A 20 -4.17 21.90 8.71
N ASP A 21 -4.58 20.84 9.41
CA ASP A 21 -4.30 20.71 10.84
C ASP A 21 -3.22 19.65 11.08
N ASP A 22 -2.08 20.21 11.46
CA ASP A 22 -0.88 19.61 12.00
C ASP A 22 -1.24 18.79 13.25
N ASN A 23 -1.69 17.55 13.05
CA ASN A 23 -2.02 16.66 14.16
C ASN A 23 -0.72 16.17 14.81
N THR A 24 -0.25 16.94 15.77
CA THR A 24 0.78 16.57 16.75
C THR A 24 0.15 15.57 17.73
N LEU A 25 0.07 14.30 17.31
CA LEU A 25 -0.15 13.19 18.23
C LEU A 25 1.13 12.98 19.05
N ALA A 26 0.97 12.79 20.36
CA ALA A 26 2.06 12.60 21.30
C ALA A 26 2.96 11.40 20.90
N ASP A 27 4.26 11.65 20.84
CA ASP A 27 5.38 10.79 20.43
C ASP A 27 5.70 9.61 21.41
N GLU A 28 4.76 9.16 22.26
CA GLU A 28 5.11 8.38 23.46
C GLU A 28 5.25 6.84 23.29
N ASP A 29 5.20 6.28 22.08
CA ASP A 29 5.49 4.84 21.89
C ASP A 29 6.09 4.50 20.50
N GLU A 30 6.80 5.45 19.89
CA GLU A 30 7.51 5.22 18.63
C GLU A 30 8.82 4.46 18.89
N GLY A 31 8.85 3.15 18.59
CA GLY A 31 10.03 2.28 18.66
C GLY A 31 10.26 1.46 17.37
N PRO A 32 11.47 0.87 17.21
CA PRO A 32 11.73 -0.06 16.11
C PRO A 32 10.80 -1.28 16.22
N GLY A 33 10.44 -1.87 15.07
CA GLY A 33 9.53 -3.02 15.04
C GLY A 33 10.13 -4.28 15.67
N ASP A 34 9.29 -5.07 16.31
CA ASP A 34 9.62 -6.40 16.85
C ASP A 34 9.33 -7.48 15.79
N ALA A 35 10.35 -8.27 15.43
CA ALA A 35 10.19 -9.36 14.47
C ALA A 35 9.24 -10.47 14.93
N ALA A 36 9.09 -10.70 16.24
CA ALA A 36 8.09 -11.63 16.74
C ALA A 36 6.66 -11.11 16.49
N ARG A 37 6.51 -9.78 16.33
CA ARG A 37 5.25 -9.05 16.20
C ARG A 37 5.27 -8.09 15.01
N PRO A 38 5.18 -8.58 13.76
CA PRO A 38 5.28 -7.77 12.55
C PRO A 38 4.31 -6.57 12.47
N GLU A 39 3.22 -6.60 13.23
CA GLU A 39 2.27 -5.49 13.36
C GLU A 39 2.86 -4.25 14.05
N THR A 40 3.94 -4.41 14.83
CA THR A 40 4.60 -3.32 15.57
C THR A 40 5.52 -2.48 14.70
N PHE A 41 5.86 -2.94 13.50
CA PHE A 41 6.72 -2.19 12.58
C PHE A 41 6.05 -0.89 12.17
N PHE A 42 6.83 0.20 12.19
CA PHE A 42 6.39 1.55 11.84
C PHE A 42 5.61 1.58 10.51
N ASP A 43 4.47 2.27 10.50
CA ASP A 43 3.64 2.42 9.30
C ASP A 43 3.47 3.89 8.92
N CYS A 44 4.09 4.29 7.80
CA CYS A 44 3.99 5.65 7.28
C CYS A 44 2.74 5.87 6.40
N TYR A 45 1.75 4.95 6.39
CA TYR A 45 0.60 4.97 5.47
C TYR A 45 -0.13 6.31 5.35
N ASN A 46 -0.39 6.97 6.48
CA ASN A 46 -1.08 8.27 6.54
C ASN A 46 -0.14 9.44 6.83
N MET A 47 1.16 9.19 6.76
CA MET A 47 2.18 10.17 7.08
C MET A 47 2.61 10.85 5.78
N GLY A 48 2.46 12.17 5.71
CA GLY A 48 2.82 12.94 4.50
C GLY A 48 4.26 12.72 4.03
N ASP A 49 4.56 13.13 2.79
CA ASP A 49 5.85 12.86 2.11
C ASP A 49 7.09 13.09 2.98
N ARG A 50 7.09 14.11 3.85
CA ARG A 50 8.22 14.42 4.75
C ARG A 50 8.49 13.34 5.79
N LYS A 51 7.44 12.79 6.43
CA LYS A 51 7.58 11.70 7.42
C LYS A 51 8.00 10.40 6.74
N THR A 52 7.42 10.09 5.58
CA THR A 52 7.85 8.94 4.75
C THR A 52 9.32 9.11 4.34
N ALA A 53 9.72 10.29 3.89
CA ALA A 53 11.11 10.59 3.52
C ALA A 53 12.06 10.47 4.71
N GLY A 54 11.66 10.96 5.89
CA GLY A 54 12.44 10.86 7.14
C GLY A 54 12.67 9.42 7.59
N TYR A 55 11.62 8.59 7.60
CA TYR A 55 11.73 7.17 7.92
C TYR A 55 12.64 6.40 6.94
N LEU A 56 12.64 6.80 5.68
CA LEU A 56 13.49 6.22 4.64
C LEU A 56 14.91 6.82 4.59
N GLY A 57 15.23 7.78 5.46
CA GLY A 57 16.56 8.39 5.56
C GLY A 57 16.90 9.39 4.45
N PHE A 58 15.90 9.96 3.77
CA PHE A 58 16.08 11.02 2.79
C PHE A 58 16.16 12.40 3.45
N SER A 59 16.96 13.30 2.86
CA SER A 59 17.15 14.66 3.39
C SER A 59 16.06 15.64 2.92
N ASN A 60 15.35 15.27 1.85
CA ASN A 60 14.28 16.08 1.27
C ASN A 60 13.27 15.18 0.55
N THR A 61 12.06 15.69 0.30
CA THR A 61 11.02 14.91 -0.38
C THR A 61 11.31 14.68 -1.86
N SER A 62 12.16 15.49 -2.51
CA SER A 62 12.55 15.25 -3.91
C SER A 62 13.39 13.98 -4.08
N GLU A 63 14.24 13.63 -3.10
CA GLU A 63 14.96 12.35 -3.09
C GLU A 63 13.99 11.18 -3.03
N LEU A 64 12.95 11.25 -2.19
CA LEU A 64 11.86 10.26 -2.16
C LEU A 64 11.17 10.16 -3.53
N HIS A 65 10.83 11.28 -4.15
CA HIS A 65 10.13 11.30 -5.43
C HIS A 65 10.99 10.72 -6.56
N VAL A 66 12.27 11.11 -6.65
CA VAL A 66 13.23 10.56 -7.62
C VAL A 66 13.43 9.05 -7.39
N CYS A 67 13.58 8.62 -6.13
CA CYS A 67 13.71 7.20 -5.81
C CYS A 67 12.44 6.40 -6.16
N SER A 68 11.25 6.99 -6.00
CA SER A 68 9.97 6.33 -6.28
C SER A 68 9.79 5.97 -7.76
N VAL A 69 10.44 6.70 -8.67
CA VAL A 69 10.45 6.41 -10.11
C VAL A 69 11.74 5.75 -10.58
N SER A 70 12.65 5.36 -9.69
CA SER A 70 13.85 4.61 -10.07
C SER A 70 13.53 3.20 -10.55
N TRP A 71 14.43 2.58 -11.33
CA TRP A 71 14.16 1.29 -11.96
C TRP A 71 13.78 0.16 -10.98
N PRO A 72 14.36 0.05 -9.76
CA PRO A 72 13.94 -0.96 -8.80
C PRO A 72 12.48 -0.79 -8.39
N LEU A 73 12.03 0.46 -8.21
CA LEU A 73 10.66 0.74 -7.77
C LEU A 73 9.66 0.62 -8.91
N LEU A 74 10.02 1.01 -10.13
CA LEU A 74 9.17 0.76 -11.30
C LEU A 74 8.92 -0.74 -11.50
N ARG A 75 9.98 -1.56 -11.36
CA ARG A 75 9.87 -3.01 -11.43
C ARG A 75 9.00 -3.59 -10.31
N ALA A 76 9.27 -3.21 -9.06
CA ALA A 76 8.49 -3.69 -7.92
C ALA A 76 7.02 -3.27 -8.00
N THR A 77 6.76 -2.04 -8.46
CA THR A 77 5.40 -1.51 -8.66
C THR A 77 4.65 -2.28 -9.74
N ALA A 78 5.30 -2.56 -10.88
CA ALA A 78 4.73 -3.42 -11.91
C ALA A 78 4.47 -4.84 -11.38
N ALA A 79 5.39 -5.39 -10.58
CA ALA A 79 5.27 -6.73 -10.02
C ALA A 79 4.08 -6.86 -9.06
N ILE A 80 3.81 -5.86 -8.20
CA ILE A 80 2.65 -5.92 -7.27
C ILE A 80 1.30 -5.65 -7.92
N HIS A 81 1.23 -5.31 -9.20
CA HIS A 81 -0.04 -4.99 -9.86
C HIS A 81 -1.16 -6.03 -9.62
N PRO A 82 -0.90 -7.36 -9.71
CA PRO A 82 -1.84 -8.41 -9.33
C PRO A 82 -2.48 -8.27 -7.95
N ILE A 83 -1.75 -7.70 -6.99
CA ILE A 83 -2.14 -7.61 -5.58
C ILE A 83 -2.25 -6.15 -5.09
N ALA A 84 -2.26 -5.18 -6.00
CA ALA A 84 -2.18 -3.76 -5.64
C ALA A 84 -3.39 -3.27 -4.84
N HIS A 85 -4.51 -3.98 -4.86
CA HIS A 85 -5.65 -3.73 -3.98
C HIS A 85 -5.40 -4.16 -2.53
N LYS A 86 -4.53 -5.14 -2.28
CA LYS A 86 -4.35 -5.75 -0.97
C LYS A 86 -2.90 -6.13 -0.69
N LEU A 87 -2.22 -5.29 0.08
CA LEU A 87 -0.86 -5.55 0.53
C LEU A 87 -0.87 -5.82 2.04
N ASN A 88 -0.79 -7.10 2.43
CA ASN A 88 -0.69 -7.48 3.84
C ASN A 88 0.78 -7.47 4.28
N LYS A 89 1.19 -6.37 4.90
CA LYS A 89 2.55 -6.13 5.41
C LYS A 89 2.97 -7.19 6.42
N GLU A 90 2.12 -7.43 7.41
CA GLU A 90 2.42 -8.27 8.58
C GLU A 90 2.68 -9.70 8.16
N LEU A 91 1.79 -10.25 7.31
CA LEU A 91 1.92 -11.60 6.80
C LEU A 91 3.15 -11.74 5.89
N ALA A 92 3.43 -10.75 5.04
CA ALA A 92 4.62 -10.78 4.18
C ALA A 92 5.92 -10.69 4.98
N LEU A 93 5.98 -9.87 6.02
CA LEU A 93 7.15 -9.77 6.91
C LEU A 93 7.33 -11.04 7.75
N GLY A 94 6.25 -11.66 8.24
CA GLY A 94 6.29 -12.96 8.90
C GLY A 94 6.86 -14.06 7.98
N LEU A 95 6.42 -14.11 6.72
CA LEU A 95 6.97 -15.04 5.73
C LEU A 95 8.48 -14.82 5.50
N ILE A 96 8.92 -13.57 5.40
CA ILE A 96 10.35 -13.25 5.26
C ILE A 96 11.14 -13.65 6.51
N ARG A 97 10.55 -13.49 7.70
CA ARG A 97 11.18 -13.85 8.97
C ARG A 97 11.52 -15.33 9.04
N ASP A 98 10.55 -16.14 8.63
CA ASP A 98 10.58 -17.60 8.76
C ASP A 98 11.32 -18.25 7.58
N ALA A 99 11.64 -17.48 6.53
CA ALA A 99 12.40 -17.95 5.39
C ALA A 99 13.90 -18.20 5.72
N PRO A 100 14.54 -19.21 5.11
CA PRO A 100 15.96 -19.48 5.30
C PRO A 100 16.86 -18.28 4.94
N ARG A 101 17.64 -17.79 5.91
CA ARG A 101 18.44 -16.55 5.81
C ARG A 101 19.65 -16.60 4.85
N SER A 102 20.01 -17.77 4.32
CA SER A 102 21.22 -17.97 3.51
C SER A 102 21.06 -17.65 2.02
N ALA A 103 19.87 -17.25 1.55
CA ALA A 103 19.60 -17.05 0.14
C ALA A 103 19.35 -15.57 -0.20
N THR A 104 20.27 -14.97 -0.96
CA THR A 104 20.25 -13.56 -1.40
C THR A 104 19.29 -13.26 -2.57
N SER A 105 18.42 -14.19 -2.96
CA SER A 105 17.50 -14.03 -4.09
C SER A 105 16.16 -14.70 -3.81
N ALA A 106 15.05 -14.03 -4.16
CA ALA A 106 13.67 -14.38 -3.80
C ALA A 106 13.10 -15.67 -4.42
N VAL A 107 13.96 -16.54 -4.97
CA VAL A 107 13.61 -17.93 -5.31
C VAL A 107 13.96 -18.81 -4.12
N ILE A 108 13.51 -18.41 -2.92
CA ILE A 108 13.98 -18.96 -1.64
C ILE A 108 13.40 -20.35 -1.37
N LEU A 109 12.25 -20.68 -1.95
CA LEU A 109 11.67 -22.01 -1.95
C LEU A 109 10.98 -22.20 -3.31
N LYS A 110 11.11 -23.37 -3.94
CA LYS A 110 10.36 -23.72 -5.18
C LYS A 110 8.82 -23.68 -4.99
N SER A 111 8.32 -23.31 -3.80
CA SER A 111 6.92 -23.21 -3.42
C SER A 111 6.29 -21.83 -3.65
N TRP A 112 7.08 -20.75 -3.69
CA TRP A 112 6.55 -19.39 -3.90
C TRP A 112 6.73 -18.97 -5.35
N SER A 113 5.70 -18.34 -5.90
CA SER A 113 5.72 -17.82 -7.27
C SER A 113 5.09 -16.44 -7.31
N LEU A 114 5.58 -15.60 -8.23
CA LEU A 114 4.82 -14.42 -8.63
C LEU A 114 3.50 -14.86 -9.26
N LEU A 115 2.53 -13.94 -9.22
CA LEU A 115 1.19 -14.16 -9.74
C LEU A 115 1.16 -13.58 -11.15
N ASP A 116 0.59 -14.33 -12.09
CA ASP A 116 0.51 -13.94 -13.49
C ASP A 116 -0.83 -13.26 -13.86
N SER A 117 -1.84 -13.35 -12.98
CA SER A 117 -3.20 -12.80 -13.16
C SER A 117 -3.57 -11.84 -12.04
N ASP A 118 -4.72 -11.15 -12.14
CA ASP A 118 -5.22 -10.35 -11.03
C ASP A 118 -5.49 -11.26 -9.83
N GLY A 119 -4.93 -10.94 -8.67
CA GLY A 119 -4.95 -11.79 -7.48
C GLY A 119 -6.31 -11.87 -6.80
N LYS A 120 -7.40 -11.54 -7.49
CA LYS A 120 -8.76 -11.56 -6.93
C LYS A 120 -9.17 -13.00 -6.62
N GLY A 121 -9.82 -13.21 -5.48
CA GLY A 121 -10.23 -14.55 -5.02
C GLY A 121 -9.10 -15.45 -4.55
N LEU A 122 -7.83 -15.02 -4.66
CA LEU A 122 -6.71 -15.74 -4.04
C LEU A 122 -6.65 -15.51 -2.53
N SER A 123 -6.15 -16.52 -1.81
CA SER A 123 -5.93 -16.43 -0.37
C SER A 123 -4.97 -15.29 -0.02
N ASN A 124 -5.14 -14.74 1.17
CA ASN A 124 -4.25 -13.69 1.71
C ASN A 124 -2.81 -14.16 1.76
N LEU A 125 -2.61 -15.46 1.97
CA LEU A 125 -1.31 -16.07 1.91
C LEU A 125 -0.67 -15.94 0.52
N ARG A 126 -1.32 -16.42 -0.53
CA ARG A 126 -0.72 -16.34 -1.88
C ARG A 126 -0.34 -14.91 -2.26
N LYS A 127 -1.17 -13.94 -1.85
CA LYS A 127 -0.87 -12.51 -2.02
C LYS A 127 0.33 -12.05 -1.16
N ALA A 128 0.46 -12.54 0.07
CA ALA A 128 1.58 -12.24 0.94
C ALA A 128 2.90 -12.91 0.50
N GLU A 129 2.87 -14.14 -0.03
CA GLU A 129 4.03 -14.80 -0.65
C GLU A 129 4.54 -13.97 -1.83
N HIS A 130 3.61 -13.54 -2.69
CA HIS A 130 3.92 -12.64 -3.79
C HIS A 130 4.56 -11.34 -3.29
N LEU A 131 3.95 -10.69 -2.29
CA LEU A 131 4.51 -9.46 -1.71
C LEU A 131 5.90 -9.70 -1.11
N ALA A 132 6.10 -10.79 -0.38
CA ALA A 132 7.39 -11.16 0.20
C ALA A 132 8.48 -11.30 -0.89
N ILE A 133 8.17 -11.99 -2.00
CA ILE A 133 9.06 -12.08 -3.17
C ILE A 133 9.42 -10.68 -3.68
N VAL A 134 8.41 -9.81 -3.85
CA VAL A 134 8.64 -8.46 -4.37
C VAL A 134 9.49 -7.62 -3.42
N LEU A 135 9.28 -7.70 -2.10
CA LEU A 135 10.09 -6.97 -1.12
C LEU A 135 11.54 -7.45 -1.07
N ILE A 136 11.77 -8.76 -1.17
CA ILE A 136 13.11 -9.34 -1.25
C ILE A 136 13.83 -8.88 -2.52
N ASN A 137 13.15 -8.95 -3.66
CA ASN A 137 13.70 -8.49 -4.93
C ASN A 137 13.95 -6.98 -4.91
N LEU A 138 13.04 -6.18 -4.37
CA LEU A 138 13.20 -4.73 -4.26
C LEU A 138 14.43 -4.34 -3.44
N LYS A 139 14.64 -4.99 -2.28
CA LYS A 139 15.84 -4.76 -1.46
C LYS A 139 17.12 -5.10 -2.23
N SER A 140 17.15 -6.24 -2.92
CA SER A 140 18.29 -6.67 -3.74
C SER A 140 18.53 -5.69 -4.90
N ASP A 141 17.46 -5.25 -5.57
CA ASP A 141 17.52 -4.34 -6.72
C ASP A 141 18.00 -2.94 -6.32
N LEU A 142 17.61 -2.45 -5.15
CA LEU A 142 18.14 -1.21 -4.59
C LEU A 142 19.64 -1.32 -4.29
N ALA A 143 20.12 -2.45 -3.78
CA ALA A 143 21.55 -2.68 -3.60
C ALA A 143 22.30 -2.76 -4.94
N ARG A 144 21.72 -3.42 -5.95
CA ARG A 144 22.26 -3.47 -7.32
C ARG A 144 22.33 -2.09 -7.98
N MET A 145 21.31 -1.25 -7.79
CA MET A 145 21.28 0.11 -8.31
C MET A 145 22.45 0.95 -7.77
N VAL A 146 22.75 0.82 -6.47
CA VAL A 146 23.87 1.55 -5.84
C VAL A 146 25.24 1.05 -6.32
N ALA A 147 25.37 -0.26 -6.59
CA ALA A 147 26.63 -0.86 -7.02
C ALA A 147 26.90 -0.71 -8.54
N ALA A 148 25.88 -0.43 -9.35
CA ALA A 148 25.97 -0.35 -10.80
C ALA A 148 26.44 1.02 -11.31
N SER A 149 26.96 1.04 -12.54
CA SER A 149 27.29 2.29 -13.23
C SER A 149 26.04 3.07 -13.65
N ASP A 150 26.16 4.39 -13.82
CA ASP A 150 25.05 5.25 -14.27
C ASP A 150 24.47 4.80 -15.62
N ASN A 151 25.32 4.37 -16.55
CA ASN A 151 24.88 3.88 -17.86
C ASN A 151 24.06 2.57 -17.71
N THR A 152 24.51 1.65 -16.87
CA THR A 152 23.77 0.41 -16.56
C THR A 152 22.41 0.73 -15.93
N ASN A 153 22.37 1.66 -14.98
CA ASN A 153 21.14 2.09 -14.33
C ASN A 153 20.17 2.79 -15.29
N GLN A 154 20.67 3.64 -16.20
CA GLN A 154 19.86 4.29 -17.22
C GLN A 154 19.25 3.27 -18.19
N LEU A 155 20.03 2.28 -18.64
CA LEU A 155 19.53 1.22 -19.51
C LEU A 155 18.43 0.40 -18.83
N GLN A 156 18.64 0.05 -17.56
CA GLN A 156 17.66 -0.71 -16.77
C GLN A 156 16.38 0.10 -16.51
N HIS A 157 16.53 1.40 -16.25
CA HIS A 157 15.41 2.33 -16.08
C HIS A 157 14.56 2.44 -17.35
N ALA A 158 15.18 2.61 -18.52
CA ALA A 158 14.42 2.64 -19.79
C ALA A 158 13.61 1.35 -20.00
N HIS A 159 14.19 0.19 -19.71
CA HIS A 159 13.51 -1.11 -19.79
C HIS A 159 12.34 -1.23 -18.80
N ASP A 160 12.55 -0.88 -17.52
CA ASP A 160 11.50 -0.99 -16.51
C ASP A 160 10.40 0.10 -16.69
N CYS A 161 10.70 1.25 -17.29
CA CYS A 161 9.70 2.22 -17.76
C CYS A 161 8.78 1.62 -18.84
N GLN A 162 9.34 0.86 -19.80
CA GLN A 162 8.55 0.19 -20.83
C GLN A 162 7.59 -0.83 -20.20
N LYS A 163 8.08 -1.65 -19.26
CA LYS A 163 7.24 -2.59 -18.51
C LYS A 163 6.14 -1.89 -17.72
N PHE A 164 6.50 -0.82 -17.01
CA PHE A 164 5.55 -0.01 -16.26
C PHE A 164 4.42 0.49 -17.16
N ARG A 165 4.75 1.02 -18.35
CA ARG A 165 3.75 1.52 -19.31
C ARG A 165 2.79 0.43 -19.80
N THR A 166 3.25 -0.81 -19.91
CA THR A 166 2.39 -1.95 -20.27
C THR A 166 1.40 -2.28 -19.15
N VAL A 167 1.84 -2.21 -17.89
CA VAL A 167 1.01 -2.54 -16.72
C VAL A 167 0.06 -1.39 -16.34
N TYR A 168 0.50 -0.15 -16.53
CA TYR A 168 -0.21 1.07 -16.14
C TYR A 168 -0.43 2.00 -17.35
N PRO A 169 -1.20 1.59 -18.37
CA PRO A 169 -1.34 2.35 -19.63
C PRO A 169 -2.08 3.69 -19.46
N SER A 170 -2.86 3.84 -18.39
CA SER A 170 -3.61 5.06 -18.06
C SER A 170 -2.76 6.14 -17.38
N HIS A 171 -1.55 5.82 -16.94
CA HIS A 171 -0.65 6.76 -16.27
C HIS A 171 0.43 7.26 -17.21
N LEU A 172 0.98 8.43 -16.91
CA LEU A 172 2.14 8.94 -17.61
C LEU A 172 3.33 7.99 -17.46
N CYS A 173 4.07 7.84 -18.56
CA CYS A 173 5.34 7.13 -18.53
C CYS A 173 6.24 7.78 -17.47
N PRO A 174 6.91 7.00 -16.60
CA PRO A 174 7.84 7.55 -15.64
C PRO A 174 8.88 8.44 -16.33
N PRO A 175 9.21 9.60 -15.75
CA PRO A 175 10.14 10.54 -16.35
C PRO A 175 11.55 9.95 -16.34
N GLN A 176 12.37 10.36 -17.31
CA GLN A 176 13.80 10.07 -17.26
C GLN A 176 14.43 10.81 -16.06
N ILE A 177 15.18 10.07 -15.26
CA ILE A 177 15.90 10.60 -14.10
C ILE A 177 17.41 10.45 -14.28
N SER A 178 18.16 11.28 -13.57
CA SER A 178 19.62 11.19 -13.51
C SER A 178 20.04 10.22 -12.41
N TYR A 179 21.04 9.39 -12.71
CA TYR A 179 21.76 8.58 -11.73
C TYR A 179 23.08 9.26 -11.36
N PRO A 180 23.63 9.03 -10.15
CA PRO A 180 23.14 8.11 -9.12
C PRO A 180 21.90 8.61 -8.38
N VAL A 181 21.00 7.70 -8.05
CA VAL A 181 19.82 7.96 -7.21
C VAL A 181 20.14 7.57 -5.77
N LYS A 182 19.75 8.42 -4.80
CA LYS A 182 19.89 8.10 -3.38
C LYS A 182 19.00 6.90 -3.04
N SER A 183 19.60 5.84 -2.51
CA SER A 183 18.87 4.67 -1.98
C SER A 183 18.32 4.97 -0.58
N PRO A 184 17.15 4.43 -0.20
CA PRO A 184 16.66 4.53 1.17
C PRO A 184 17.63 3.88 2.18
N LEU A 185 17.51 4.24 3.44
CA LEU A 185 18.26 3.64 4.55
C LEU A 185 17.82 2.19 4.78
N LEU A 186 18.48 1.22 4.14
CA LEU A 186 18.14 -0.20 4.31
C LEU A 186 19.02 -0.94 5.32
N ALA A 187 20.08 -0.30 5.81
CA ALA A 187 20.87 -0.83 6.91
C ALA A 187 20.07 -0.69 8.22
N PRO A 188 20.11 -1.69 9.12
CA PRO A 188 19.49 -1.57 10.42
C PRO A 188 20.21 -0.49 11.24
N SER A 189 19.44 0.38 11.87
CA SER A 189 19.89 1.31 12.92
C SER A 189 20.01 0.56 14.24
N ASP A 190 20.58 1.21 15.26
CA ASP A 190 20.69 0.62 16.59
C ASP A 190 19.32 0.21 17.14
N GLY A 191 19.20 -1.05 17.56
CA GLY A 191 17.97 -1.63 18.08
C GLY A 191 16.99 -2.14 17.01
N GLU A 192 17.29 -2.00 15.71
CA GLU A 192 16.42 -2.50 14.64
C GLU A 192 16.67 -3.97 14.30
N ASP A 193 15.58 -4.70 14.08
CA ASP A 193 15.65 -6.05 13.52
C ASP A 193 15.91 -6.03 12.00
N PHE A 194 16.40 -7.14 11.44
CA PHE A 194 16.66 -7.28 10.00
C PHE A 194 15.41 -7.07 9.13
N LEU A 195 14.21 -7.33 9.67
CA LEU A 195 12.93 -7.10 9.00
C LEU A 195 12.66 -5.62 8.72
N GLU A 196 13.29 -4.69 9.45
CA GLU A 196 13.11 -3.25 9.26
C GLU A 196 13.49 -2.81 7.85
N SER A 197 14.52 -3.44 7.28
CA SER A 197 14.93 -3.21 5.88
C SER A 197 13.82 -3.55 4.87
N TYR A 198 13.02 -4.59 5.14
CA TYR A 198 11.89 -4.96 4.30
C TYR A 198 10.66 -4.10 4.60
N ASN A 199 10.48 -3.65 5.84
CA ASN A 199 9.44 -2.68 6.21
C ASN A 199 9.64 -1.33 5.50
N ARG A 200 10.89 -0.87 5.38
CA ARG A 200 11.22 0.33 4.58
C ARG A 200 10.98 0.13 3.09
N CYS A 201 11.35 -1.03 2.53
CA CYS A 201 10.99 -1.39 1.16
C CYS A 201 9.47 -1.36 0.94
N PHE A 202 8.70 -1.92 1.88
CA PHE A 202 7.25 -1.92 1.84
C PHE A 202 6.69 -0.50 1.90
N SER A 203 7.19 0.34 2.80
CA SER A 203 6.79 1.73 2.97
C SER A 203 6.99 2.54 1.68
N LEU A 204 8.14 2.38 1.03
CA LEU A 204 8.45 3.03 -0.25
C LEU A 204 7.55 2.52 -1.39
N LEU A 205 7.33 1.20 -1.46
CA LEU A 205 6.44 0.60 -2.46
C LEU A 205 4.97 1.01 -2.28
N ARG A 206 4.50 1.05 -1.02
CA ARG A 206 3.16 1.52 -0.66
C ARG A 206 2.99 2.99 -0.98
N HIS A 207 4.01 3.83 -0.76
CA HIS A 207 4.01 5.24 -1.17
C HIS A 207 3.74 5.37 -2.68
N MET A 208 4.52 4.67 -3.51
CA MET A 208 4.35 4.67 -4.97
C MET A 208 2.95 4.17 -5.40
N ARG A 209 2.49 3.07 -4.82
CA ARG A 209 1.13 2.53 -5.06
C ARG A 209 0.03 3.56 -4.73
N ASN A 210 0.15 4.24 -3.60
CA ASN A 210 -0.86 5.20 -3.14
C ASN A 210 -0.95 6.41 -4.07
N ILE A 211 0.19 6.96 -4.50
CA ILE A 211 0.18 8.09 -5.42
C ILE A 211 -0.36 7.70 -6.79
N LEU A 212 -0.15 6.47 -7.26
CA LEU A 212 -0.73 5.94 -8.50
C LEU A 212 -2.26 5.80 -8.45
N LYS A 213 -2.82 5.43 -7.29
CA LYS A 213 -4.29 5.38 -7.11
C LYS A 213 -4.95 6.77 -7.08
N SER A 214 -4.17 7.84 -7.06
CA SER A 214 -4.64 9.22 -6.98
C SER A 214 -4.20 10.03 -8.21
N SER A 215 -4.75 11.23 -8.40
CA SER A 215 -4.27 12.16 -9.43
C SER A 215 -2.88 12.75 -9.12
N VAL A 216 -2.29 12.43 -7.96
CA VAL A 216 -1.00 12.96 -7.52
C VAL A 216 0.13 12.49 -8.42
N TYR A 217 0.14 11.21 -8.83
CA TYR A 217 1.21 10.68 -9.68
C TYR A 217 1.36 11.49 -10.97
N ASP A 218 0.29 11.56 -11.77
CA ASP A 218 0.34 12.26 -13.05
C ASP A 218 0.62 13.75 -12.84
N THR A 219 0.03 14.40 -11.84
CA THR A 219 0.31 15.82 -11.55
C THR A 219 1.78 16.07 -11.16
N ARG A 220 2.37 15.16 -10.41
CA ARG A 220 3.75 15.27 -9.89
C ARG A 220 4.78 15.04 -10.98
N TYR A 221 4.56 14.04 -11.83
CA TYR A 221 5.55 13.58 -12.81
C TYR A 221 5.30 14.08 -14.24
N ASN A 222 4.17 14.75 -14.53
CA ASN A 222 3.96 15.48 -15.79
C ASN A 222 4.85 16.73 -15.92
N THR A 223 5.46 17.17 -14.82
CA THR A 223 6.31 18.35 -14.77
C THR A 223 7.56 18.03 -13.98
N ASP A 224 8.55 18.92 -14.02
CA ASP A 224 9.77 18.79 -13.20
C ASP A 224 9.54 19.01 -11.68
N LYS A 225 8.29 19.06 -11.22
CA LYS A 225 7.93 19.27 -9.80
C LYS A 225 8.51 18.21 -8.87
N PHE A 226 8.69 16.97 -9.34
CA PHE A 226 9.33 15.91 -8.54
C PHE A 226 10.79 16.21 -8.17
N LYS A 227 11.44 17.15 -8.86
CA LYS A 227 12.80 17.62 -8.54
C LYS A 227 12.83 18.69 -7.44
N SER A 228 11.68 19.30 -7.14
CA SER A 228 11.53 20.25 -6.04
C SER A 228 10.97 19.52 -4.81
N GLY A 229 11.60 19.69 -3.66
CA GLY A 229 11.21 19.02 -2.43
C GLY A 229 11.33 19.89 -1.20
N GLN A 230 10.61 19.50 -0.16
CA GLN A 230 10.75 20.11 1.17
C GLN A 230 11.85 19.40 1.94
N TYR A 231 12.62 20.17 2.72
CA TYR A 231 13.61 19.61 3.62
C TYR A 231 12.96 18.74 4.70
N VAL A 232 13.64 17.66 5.08
CA VAL A 232 13.23 16.72 6.12
C VAL A 232 14.12 16.96 7.34
N ASP A 233 13.58 17.65 8.33
CA ASP A 233 14.23 17.86 9.63
C ASP A 233 14.02 16.68 10.60
N GLU A 234 14.67 16.72 11.76
CA GLU A 234 14.64 15.63 12.76
C GLU A 234 13.22 15.29 13.27
N LYS A 235 12.29 16.24 13.37
CA LYS A 235 10.91 15.94 13.82
C LYS A 235 10.13 15.08 12.83
N HIS A 236 10.55 15.03 11.56
CA HIS A 236 9.96 14.13 10.57
C HIS A 236 10.57 12.72 10.59
N LYS A 237 11.62 12.47 11.38
CA LYS A 237 12.15 11.12 11.60
C LYS A 237 11.43 10.48 12.79
N PRO A 238 11.27 9.15 12.81
CA PRO A 238 10.78 8.47 14.00
C PRO A 238 11.72 8.65 15.19
N ALA A 239 11.18 8.67 16.41
CA ALA A 239 11.93 9.04 17.61
C ALA A 239 13.26 8.27 17.78
N TRP A 240 13.28 6.95 17.55
CA TRP A 240 14.48 6.12 17.67
C TRP A 240 15.53 6.34 16.57
N MET A 241 15.14 6.95 15.44
CA MET A 241 16.06 7.27 14.34
C MET A 241 16.62 8.71 14.43
N ARG A 242 16.09 9.53 15.33
CA ARG A 242 16.58 10.91 15.52
C ARG A 242 17.97 10.86 16.12
N ALA A 243 18.83 11.79 15.69
CA ALA A 243 20.13 11.94 16.34
C ALA A 243 19.87 12.27 17.82
N GLN A 244 20.31 11.41 18.74
CA GLN A 244 20.23 11.72 20.17
C GLN A 244 21.02 13.00 20.38
N GLY A 245 20.30 14.06 20.75
CA GLY A 245 20.91 15.37 20.96
C GLY A 245 22.05 15.21 21.96
N SER A 246 23.24 15.63 21.55
CA SER A 246 24.28 16.05 22.48
C SER A 246 23.62 16.95 23.53
N GLY A 247 23.47 16.46 24.75
CA GLY A 247 22.86 17.19 25.85
C GLY A 247 23.67 18.42 26.17
N ALA A 248 23.34 19.55 25.55
CA ALA A 248 23.65 20.87 26.06
C ALA A 248 22.43 21.32 26.87
N PRO A 249 22.57 21.63 28.17
CA PRO A 249 21.45 22.08 28.97
C PRO A 249 20.91 23.41 28.43
N PRO A 250 19.60 23.68 28.58
CA PRO A 250 19.02 24.93 28.10
C PRO A 250 19.67 26.09 28.86
N ILE A 251 20.38 26.95 28.14
CA ILE A 251 20.77 28.26 28.66
C ILE A 251 19.46 29.02 28.87
N THR A 252 19.03 29.07 30.12
CA THR A 252 18.04 30.03 30.59
C THR A 252 18.65 31.42 30.41
N GLN A 253 18.08 32.27 29.57
CA GLN A 253 18.28 33.71 29.71
C GLN A 253 16.94 34.44 29.80
N PRO A 254 16.85 35.43 30.71
CA PRO A 254 15.58 35.94 31.21
C PRO A 254 15.02 37.04 30.31
N GLN A 255 13.69 37.16 30.28
CA GLN A 255 13.00 38.34 29.78
C GLN A 255 13.13 39.51 30.75
N HIS A 256 13.66 40.63 30.28
CA HIS A 256 13.40 42.05 30.63
C HIS A 256 14.31 42.84 29.67
N GLY A 257 13.99 43.94 29.01
CA GLY A 257 12.98 44.99 29.08
C GLY A 257 13.56 46.13 28.23
N LEU A 258 12.71 46.98 27.66
CA LEU A 258 13.06 48.07 26.73
C LEU A 258 14.21 48.98 27.21
N ASP A 259 15.13 49.34 26.31
CA ASP A 259 15.52 50.74 26.05
C ASP A 259 16.42 50.86 24.80
N SER A 260 16.27 51.97 24.06
CA SER A 260 16.84 52.23 22.72
C SER A 260 18.21 52.96 22.80
N PRO A 261 18.89 53.33 21.68
CA PRO A 261 20.32 53.05 21.45
C PRO A 261 21.25 54.26 21.67
N PRO A 262 22.57 54.08 21.46
CA PRO A 262 23.23 55.01 20.54
C PRO A 262 24.28 54.38 19.58
N GLN A 263 24.64 55.22 18.62
CA GLN A 263 25.40 54.98 17.39
C GLN A 263 26.89 54.61 17.57
N SER A 264 27.43 54.09 16.45
CA SER A 264 28.79 54.32 15.94
C SER A 264 29.92 53.44 16.49
N ARG A 265 30.39 52.50 15.66
CA ARG A 265 31.71 52.59 14.99
C ARG A 265 31.95 51.37 14.08
N ARG A 266 32.19 51.65 12.80
CA ARG A 266 32.99 50.81 11.89
C ARG A 266 34.43 50.70 12.44
N PRO A 267 35.13 49.59 12.19
CA PRO A 267 36.04 49.50 11.04
C PRO A 267 35.84 48.18 10.27
N SER A 268 35.70 48.21 8.95
CA SER A 268 36.77 48.17 7.93
C SER A 268 37.15 46.74 7.53
N ALA A 269 36.98 46.51 6.24
CA ALA A 269 37.20 45.28 5.50
C ALA A 269 38.66 44.85 5.50
N VAL A 270 38.87 43.54 5.45
CA VAL A 270 39.94 42.94 4.65
C VAL A 270 39.29 41.91 3.74
N ASN A 271 39.27 42.24 2.45
CA ASN A 271 39.05 41.32 1.35
C ASN A 271 40.14 40.25 1.37
N GLU A 272 39.78 38.98 1.19
CA GLU A 272 40.59 38.11 0.35
C GLU A 272 39.69 37.25 -0.54
N THR A 273 40.01 37.36 -1.82
CA THR A 273 39.20 36.99 -2.98
C THR A 273 39.92 35.81 -3.61
N HIS A 274 39.33 34.61 -3.63
CA HIS A 274 39.85 33.52 -4.47
C HIS A 274 38.76 32.55 -4.94
N LYS A 275 38.20 32.85 -6.11
CA LYS A 275 37.79 31.92 -7.20
C LYS A 275 37.84 32.74 -8.51
N PRO A 276 37.99 32.17 -9.73
CA PRO A 276 37.86 30.75 -10.09
C PRO A 276 38.97 30.22 -11.04
N TRP A 277 39.10 28.89 -11.14
CA TRP A 277 39.80 28.24 -12.26
C TRP A 277 38.76 27.57 -13.18
N ILE A 278 38.80 27.93 -14.47
CA ILE A 278 38.02 27.38 -15.58
C ILE A 278 39.00 26.61 -16.47
N PRO A 279 38.69 25.38 -16.89
CA PRO A 279 39.31 24.81 -18.09
C PRO A 279 38.38 24.94 -19.30
N THR A 280 38.90 25.63 -20.30
CA THR A 280 38.40 25.87 -21.65
C THR A 280 38.28 24.61 -22.50
N ARG A 281 37.23 24.57 -23.34
CA ARG A 281 37.09 23.71 -24.53
C ARG A 281 38.28 23.84 -25.49
N PRO A 282 38.57 22.78 -26.27
CA PRO A 282 39.04 22.92 -27.65
C PRO A 282 37.88 22.77 -28.64
N ARG A 283 37.84 23.68 -29.62
CA ARG A 283 36.98 23.66 -30.80
C ARG A 283 37.89 23.43 -32.02
N GLY A 284 37.64 22.38 -32.78
CA GLY A 284 38.13 22.17 -34.15
C GLY A 284 37.14 21.23 -34.85
N LEU A 285 36.22 21.76 -35.66
CA LEU A 285 36.32 21.92 -37.12
C LEU A 285 36.67 20.61 -37.86
N SER A 286 35.66 20.01 -38.51
CA SER A 286 35.51 20.02 -39.99
C SER A 286 35.08 18.66 -40.59
N LYS A 287 34.07 18.75 -41.47
CA LYS A 287 33.71 17.88 -42.61
C LYS A 287 32.80 16.66 -42.37
N SER A 288 31.53 16.87 -42.69
CA SER A 288 30.64 15.91 -43.36
C SER A 288 31.25 15.42 -44.69
N PRO A 289 30.79 14.27 -45.20
CA PRO A 289 30.18 14.31 -46.53
C PRO A 289 28.86 13.54 -46.64
N THR A 290 27.99 14.13 -47.45
CA THR A 290 26.77 13.59 -48.04
C THR A 290 27.11 12.70 -49.25
N SER A 291 26.43 11.56 -49.41
CA SER A 291 25.98 10.96 -50.69
C SER A 291 25.04 9.80 -50.32
N GLN A 292 23.72 9.83 -50.47
CA GLN A 292 22.90 9.77 -51.70
C GLN A 292 23.40 8.76 -52.75
N TYR A 293 22.69 7.63 -52.87
CA TYR A 293 21.92 7.10 -54.02
C TYR A 293 20.99 6.00 -53.44
N ALA A 294 19.65 6.14 -53.47
CA ALA A 294 18.72 5.79 -54.57
C ALA A 294 18.72 4.26 -54.86
N LEU A 295 17.65 3.53 -55.12
CA LEU A 295 16.20 3.72 -55.32
C LEU A 295 15.63 2.27 -55.39
N GLY A 296 14.36 2.02 -55.08
CA GLY A 296 13.74 0.74 -55.47
C GLY A 296 12.53 0.30 -54.67
N SER A 297 11.37 0.86 -55.01
CA SER A 297 10.04 0.62 -54.47
C SER A 297 9.43 -0.77 -54.74
N ALA A 298 8.25 -0.98 -54.10
CA ALA A 298 7.09 -1.76 -54.59
C ALA A 298 7.19 -3.31 -54.51
N SER A 299 6.21 -4.11 -54.10
CA SER A 299 4.83 -3.91 -53.62
C SER A 299 4.32 -5.23 -52.99
N GLN A 300 3.31 -5.17 -52.12
CA GLN A 300 2.40 -6.29 -51.84
C GLN A 300 1.66 -6.72 -53.13
N PRO A 301 1.16 -7.98 -53.26
CA PRO A 301 -0.18 -8.33 -52.77
C PRO A 301 -0.41 -9.81 -52.35
N SER A 302 -1.49 -10.04 -51.61
CA SER A 302 -2.30 -11.30 -51.57
C SER A 302 -3.62 -11.03 -52.33
N PRO A 303 -4.58 -11.98 -52.55
CA PRO A 303 -4.67 -13.42 -52.23
C PRO A 303 -5.18 -14.29 -53.43
N ALA A 304 -5.30 -15.62 -53.27
CA ALA A 304 -6.47 -16.47 -53.67
C ALA A 304 -6.14 -17.98 -53.77
N ALA A 305 -7.17 -18.80 -53.48
CA ALA A 305 -7.20 -20.25 -53.29
C ALA A 305 -7.25 -21.10 -54.57
N VAL A 306 -6.85 -22.39 -54.52
CA VAL A 306 -7.44 -23.54 -55.25
C VAL A 306 -7.14 -24.89 -54.51
N LYS A 307 -8.08 -25.83 -54.70
CA LYS A 307 -8.46 -27.11 -54.07
C LYS A 307 -7.61 -28.39 -54.32
N GLU A 308 -7.86 -29.36 -53.41
CA GLU A 308 -8.07 -30.83 -53.56
C GLU A 308 -6.94 -31.79 -54.03
N ARG A 309 -6.58 -32.76 -53.16
CA ARG A 309 -6.88 -34.22 -53.32
C ARG A 309 -6.22 -35.08 -52.21
N GLU A 310 -7.01 -35.98 -51.59
CA GLU A 310 -6.52 -37.19 -50.90
C GLU A 310 -6.18 -38.32 -51.91
N PRO A 311 -5.46 -39.39 -51.50
CA PRO A 311 -6.13 -40.60 -50.95
C PRO A 311 -5.40 -41.37 -49.82
N SER A 312 -6.19 -41.88 -48.87
CA SER A 312 -6.19 -43.17 -48.14
C SER A 312 -4.97 -44.15 -48.15
N ALA A 313 -4.54 -44.64 -46.97
CA ALA A 313 -4.86 -46.01 -46.44
C ALA A 313 -3.88 -46.52 -45.34
N ASN A 314 -4.49 -47.12 -44.30
CA ASN A 314 -4.05 -48.24 -43.44
C ASN A 314 -2.76 -48.17 -42.58
N TYR A 315 -2.95 -48.21 -41.25
CA TYR A 315 -2.53 -49.37 -40.43
C TYR A 315 -3.38 -49.44 -39.15
N GLN A 316 -4.12 -50.55 -38.99
CA GLN A 316 -4.79 -50.96 -37.76
C GLN A 316 -3.82 -51.75 -36.86
N SER A 317 -3.92 -51.55 -35.54
CA SER A 317 -3.81 -52.65 -34.57
C SER A 317 -4.57 -52.32 -33.28
N SER A 318 -5.75 -52.94 -33.22
CA SER A 318 -6.49 -53.46 -32.06
C SER A 318 -5.81 -53.42 -30.69
N PHE A 319 -6.53 -52.96 -29.66
CA PHE A 319 -6.89 -53.81 -28.49
C PHE A 319 -8.19 -53.34 -27.83
N SER A 320 -8.87 -54.33 -27.26
CA SER A 320 -10.30 -54.46 -27.01
C SER A 320 -10.79 -53.82 -25.72
N ALA A 321 -12.09 -53.50 -25.71
CA ALA A 321 -12.87 -53.10 -24.54
C ALA A 321 -12.97 -54.18 -23.46
N ILE A 322 -12.89 -53.78 -22.19
CA ILE A 322 -13.50 -54.48 -21.06
C ILE A 322 -14.24 -53.45 -20.20
N HIS A 323 -15.41 -53.89 -19.76
CA HIS A 323 -16.53 -53.16 -19.15
C HIS A 323 -16.22 -52.20 -18.00
N SER A 324 -17.05 -51.16 -18.02
CA SER A 324 -17.42 -50.26 -16.92
C SER A 324 -17.55 -50.96 -15.58
N ILE A 325 -16.81 -50.45 -14.59
CA ILE A 325 -17.22 -50.51 -13.19
C ILE A 325 -17.56 -49.06 -12.82
N GLU A 326 -18.85 -48.78 -12.71
CA GLU A 326 -19.34 -47.61 -11.98
C GLU A 326 -18.83 -47.71 -10.54
N ILE A 327 -17.92 -46.82 -10.17
CA ILE A 327 -17.70 -46.45 -8.78
C ILE A 327 -17.98 -44.95 -8.71
N ASN A 328 -19.24 -44.62 -8.53
CA ASN A 328 -19.60 -43.45 -7.77
C ASN A 328 -20.03 -43.98 -6.39
N PRO A 329 -19.29 -43.58 -5.34
CA PRO A 329 -19.94 -42.64 -4.47
C PRO A 329 -19.04 -41.43 -4.16
N SER A 330 -19.63 -40.27 -4.41
CA SER A 330 -19.52 -39.08 -3.58
C SER A 330 -19.07 -39.38 -2.14
N CYS A 331 -17.98 -38.72 -1.75
CA CYS A 331 -17.90 -38.04 -0.46
C CYS A 331 -17.02 -36.82 -0.70
N GLU A 332 -17.63 -35.70 -1.11
CA GLU A 332 -17.10 -34.43 -0.61
C GLU A 332 -16.97 -34.59 0.91
N PRO A 333 -15.83 -34.25 1.52
CA PRO A 333 -15.74 -34.24 2.97
C PRO A 333 -16.92 -33.39 3.48
N PRO A 334 -17.67 -33.87 4.49
CA PRO A 334 -18.82 -33.13 4.99
C PRO A 334 -18.37 -31.69 5.27
N PRO A 335 -19.14 -30.66 4.86
CA PRO A 335 -18.78 -29.29 5.12
C PRO A 335 -18.52 -29.17 6.61
N ILE A 336 -17.25 -28.89 6.96
CA ILE A 336 -16.86 -28.70 8.34
C ILE A 336 -17.74 -27.58 8.84
N SER A 337 -18.64 -27.87 9.79
CA SER A 337 -19.56 -26.88 10.34
C SER A 337 -18.72 -25.84 11.10
N ARG A 338 -18.38 -24.76 10.41
CA ARG A 338 -17.60 -23.65 10.98
C ARG A 338 -18.54 -22.84 11.84
N SER A 339 -18.08 -22.48 13.03
CA SER A 339 -18.81 -21.56 13.89
C SER A 339 -18.18 -20.18 13.74
N PHE A 340 -19.01 -19.21 13.39
CA PHE A 340 -18.60 -17.81 13.29
C PHE A 340 -19.20 -17.05 14.47
N ALA A 341 -18.33 -16.44 15.27
CA ALA A 341 -18.75 -15.57 16.35
C ALA A 341 -18.76 -14.12 15.88
N ILE A 342 -19.61 -13.32 16.52
CA ILE A 342 -19.62 -11.87 16.38
C ILE A 342 -19.56 -11.24 17.76
N LEU A 343 -18.61 -10.33 17.94
CA LEU A 343 -18.31 -9.64 19.18
C LEU A 343 -18.52 -8.15 18.98
N TRP A 344 -19.44 -7.56 19.74
CA TRP A 344 -19.46 -6.13 19.96
C TRP A 344 -18.27 -5.75 20.83
N ASP A 345 -17.34 -5.02 20.24
CA ASP A 345 -16.07 -4.67 20.81
C ASP A 345 -15.89 -3.15 20.94
N HIS A 346 -15.96 -2.67 22.17
CA HIS A 346 -15.79 -1.24 22.48
C HIS A 346 -14.35 -0.75 22.36
N THR A 347 -13.37 -1.65 22.19
CA THR A 347 -11.94 -1.25 22.06
C THR A 347 -11.61 -0.76 20.66
N ILE A 348 -12.38 -1.15 19.65
CA ILE A 348 -12.20 -0.68 18.26
C ILE A 348 -13.06 0.54 17.93
N GLU A 349 -13.93 0.95 18.85
CA GLU A 349 -14.70 2.18 18.78
C GLU A 349 -13.80 3.38 19.14
N PRO A 350 -13.64 4.38 18.26
CA PRO A 350 -12.91 5.59 18.58
C PRO A 350 -13.47 6.28 19.83
N ASP A 351 -12.59 6.82 20.68
CA ASP A 351 -12.99 7.40 21.98
C ASP A 351 -14.02 8.52 21.86
N TYR A 352 -13.97 9.30 20.77
CA TYR A 352 -14.92 10.38 20.52
C TYR A 352 -16.37 9.90 20.25
N LEU A 353 -16.56 8.63 19.86
CA LEU A 353 -17.90 8.05 19.61
C LEU A 353 -18.53 7.47 20.87
N LYS A 354 -17.74 7.10 21.88
CA LYS A 354 -18.19 6.43 23.11
C LYS A 354 -19.28 7.22 23.87
N PRO A 355 -19.19 8.57 24.03
CA PRO A 355 -20.25 9.34 24.70
C PRO A 355 -21.58 9.31 23.95
N GLY A 356 -21.55 9.38 22.62
CA GLY A 356 -22.76 9.27 21.79
C GLY A 356 -23.40 7.89 21.91
N LEU A 357 -22.58 6.84 21.84
CA LEU A 357 -23.02 5.46 21.99
C LEU A 357 -23.65 5.20 23.36
N LYS A 358 -23.04 5.69 24.43
CA LYS A 358 -23.59 5.60 25.79
C LYS A 358 -24.97 6.26 25.89
N ARG A 359 -25.12 7.49 25.35
CA ARG A 359 -26.42 8.18 25.32
C ARG A 359 -27.48 7.41 24.53
N ALA A 360 -27.12 6.84 23.38
CA ALA A 360 -28.03 6.00 22.60
C ALA A 360 -28.49 4.77 23.38
N MET A 361 -27.57 4.08 24.08
CA MET A 361 -27.91 2.95 24.94
C MET A 361 -28.81 3.34 26.11
N ASP A 362 -28.54 4.47 26.78
CA ASP A 362 -29.34 4.92 27.91
C ASP A 362 -30.76 5.31 27.47
N ARG A 363 -30.91 5.95 26.29
CA ARG A 363 -32.22 6.20 25.69
C ARG A 363 -32.96 4.90 25.35
N ALA A 364 -32.27 3.95 24.74
CA ALA A 364 -32.86 2.65 24.39
C ALA A 364 -33.32 1.88 25.65
N LYS A 365 -32.54 1.92 26.73
CA LYS A 365 -32.96 1.36 28.03
C LYS A 365 -34.19 2.06 28.59
N ALA A 366 -34.24 3.39 28.52
CA ALA A 366 -35.37 4.17 29.00
C ALA A 366 -36.66 3.88 28.23
N THR A 367 -36.58 3.52 26.94
CA THR A 367 -37.72 3.10 26.12
C THR A 367 -38.04 1.61 26.23
N GLY A 368 -37.33 0.87 27.10
CA GLY A 368 -37.55 -0.55 27.33
C GLY A 368 -36.97 -1.47 26.24
N ALA A 369 -36.06 -0.97 25.40
CA ALA A 369 -35.38 -1.79 24.40
C ALA A 369 -34.47 -2.83 25.07
N HIS A 370 -34.45 -4.04 24.50
CA HIS A 370 -33.59 -5.12 24.94
C HIS A 370 -32.15 -4.89 24.46
N LEU A 371 -31.17 -5.10 25.34
CA LEU A 371 -29.76 -5.00 24.95
C LEU A 371 -29.25 -6.38 24.48
N PRO A 372 -28.77 -6.51 23.24
CA PRO A 372 -28.20 -7.75 22.75
C PRO A 372 -26.92 -8.12 23.50
N SER A 373 -26.63 -9.43 23.58
CA SER A 373 -25.36 -9.91 24.11
C SER A 373 -24.18 -9.37 23.29
N LYS A 374 -23.07 -9.05 23.98
CA LYS A 374 -21.84 -8.60 23.33
C LYS A 374 -21.25 -9.67 22.43
N LEU A 375 -21.25 -10.93 22.87
CA LEU A 375 -20.79 -12.06 22.07
C LEU A 375 -21.99 -12.89 21.62
N GLN A 376 -22.11 -13.12 20.32
CA GLN A 376 -23.17 -13.91 19.72
C GLN A 376 -22.61 -14.84 18.65
N LYS A 377 -23.31 -15.94 18.37
CA LYS A 377 -23.06 -16.73 17.16
C LYS A 377 -23.77 -16.07 15.98
N LEU A 378 -23.12 -15.98 14.82
CA LEU A 378 -23.77 -15.48 13.61
C LEU A 378 -24.96 -16.37 13.23
N LYS A 379 -26.12 -15.75 12.96
CA LYS A 379 -27.37 -16.46 12.67
C LYS A 379 -27.36 -17.20 11.32
N LYS A 380 -26.73 -16.61 10.30
CA LYS A 380 -26.45 -17.27 9.03
C LYS A 380 -24.95 -17.36 8.80
N ASP A 381 -24.56 -18.40 8.08
CA ASP A 381 -23.18 -18.62 7.68
C ASP A 381 -22.73 -17.49 6.73
N PRO A 382 -21.65 -16.75 7.04
CA PRO A 382 -21.12 -15.73 6.16
C PRO A 382 -20.59 -16.30 4.83
N CYS A 383 -20.23 -17.59 4.75
CA CYS A 383 -19.84 -18.23 3.49
C CYS A 383 -20.99 -18.28 2.47
N ASP A 384 -22.24 -18.39 2.94
CA ASP A 384 -23.43 -18.45 2.09
C ASP A 384 -23.85 -17.06 1.55
N MET A 385 -23.21 -15.99 2.02
CA MET A 385 -23.57 -14.62 1.65
C MET A 385 -22.77 -14.17 0.44
N ASN A 386 -23.42 -14.14 -0.72
CA ASN A 386 -22.82 -13.70 -1.98
C ASN A 386 -22.59 -12.17 -2.08
N ARG A 387 -23.10 -11.38 -1.13
CA ARG A 387 -22.97 -9.92 -1.09
C ARG A 387 -22.68 -9.44 0.32
N GLU A 388 -21.69 -8.57 0.44
CA GLU A 388 -21.29 -7.89 1.68
C GLU A 388 -22.46 -7.19 2.39
N THR A 389 -23.37 -6.58 1.61
CA THR A 389 -24.53 -5.87 2.15
C THR A 389 -25.43 -6.79 2.97
N LEU A 390 -25.57 -8.07 2.58
CA LEU A 390 -26.36 -9.05 3.31
C LEU A 390 -25.72 -9.39 4.67
N PHE A 391 -24.39 -9.40 4.72
CA PHE A 391 -23.66 -9.58 5.97
C PHE A 391 -23.90 -8.40 6.92
N TYR A 392 -23.78 -7.17 6.43
CA TYR A 392 -24.02 -5.97 7.25
C TYR A 392 -25.46 -5.86 7.74
N GLU A 393 -26.44 -6.16 6.89
CA GLU A 393 -27.85 -6.22 7.27
C GLU A 393 -28.10 -7.27 8.36
N GLN A 394 -27.45 -8.43 8.29
CA GLN A 394 -27.53 -9.43 9.35
C GLN A 394 -26.98 -8.93 10.67
N ILE A 395 -25.82 -8.27 10.68
CA ILE A 395 -25.24 -7.71 11.91
C ILE A 395 -26.19 -6.67 12.51
N ARG A 396 -26.70 -5.75 11.68
CA ARG A 396 -27.66 -4.72 12.11
C ARG A 396 -28.91 -5.32 12.74
N ALA A 397 -29.46 -6.35 12.12
CA ALA A 397 -30.64 -7.03 12.63
C ALA A 397 -30.35 -7.79 13.93
N GLN A 398 -29.17 -8.41 14.03
CA GLN A 398 -28.78 -9.22 15.18
C GLN A 398 -28.40 -8.39 16.42
N PHE A 399 -27.88 -7.18 16.23
CA PHE A 399 -27.64 -6.21 17.31
C PHE A 399 -28.77 -5.19 17.47
N GLU A 400 -29.90 -5.39 16.78
CA GLU A 400 -31.07 -4.51 16.88
C GLU A 400 -30.74 -3.02 16.70
N CYS A 401 -29.81 -2.71 15.80
CA CYS A 401 -29.20 -1.38 15.70
C CYS A 401 -30.22 -0.25 15.56
N ARG A 402 -31.31 -0.51 14.82
CA ARG A 402 -32.44 0.43 14.68
C ARG A 402 -33.13 0.74 16.01
N ALA A 403 -33.37 -0.26 16.86
CA ALA A 403 -34.02 -0.07 18.15
C ALA A 403 -33.09 0.67 19.13
N LEU A 404 -31.79 0.45 19.00
CA LEU A 404 -30.77 1.08 19.84
C LEU A 404 -30.35 2.48 19.35
N GLY A 405 -30.78 2.91 18.15
CA GLY A 405 -30.36 4.18 17.56
C GLY A 405 -28.86 4.22 17.24
N ILE A 406 -28.31 3.09 16.80
CA ILE A 406 -26.89 2.95 16.43
C ILE A 406 -26.75 2.42 15.00
N ASP A 407 -25.56 2.51 14.43
CA ASP A 407 -25.20 1.84 13.18
C ASP A 407 -23.77 1.29 13.23
N LEU A 408 -23.43 0.44 12.26
CA LEU A 408 -22.12 -0.21 12.11
C LEU A 408 -21.03 0.82 11.88
N GLY A 409 -20.05 0.85 12.77
CA GLY A 409 -18.76 1.48 12.53
C GLY A 409 -17.75 0.44 12.06
N LYS A 410 -16.58 0.46 12.71
CA LYS A 410 -15.45 -0.39 12.33
C LYS A 410 -15.77 -1.87 12.44
N LEU A 411 -15.37 -2.63 11.41
CA LEU A 411 -15.59 -4.07 11.34
C LEU A 411 -14.31 -4.83 11.02
N LEU A 412 -13.93 -5.73 11.91
CA LEU A 412 -12.74 -6.56 11.78
C LEU A 412 -13.12 -8.05 11.76
N LEU A 413 -12.44 -8.86 10.98
CA LEU A 413 -12.46 -10.31 11.09
C LEU A 413 -11.16 -10.77 11.71
N GLN A 414 -11.25 -11.53 12.79
CA GLN A 414 -10.14 -12.24 13.38
C GLN A 414 -10.30 -13.73 13.17
N TYR A 415 -9.22 -14.41 12.81
CA TYR A 415 -9.20 -15.85 12.67
C TYR A 415 -7.81 -16.38 12.91
N ASN A 416 -7.74 -17.65 13.29
CA ASN A 416 -6.49 -18.36 13.39
C ASN A 416 -6.19 -19.02 12.04
N SER A 417 -4.93 -18.95 11.60
CA SER A 417 -4.48 -19.59 10.37
C SER A 417 -3.35 -20.55 10.71
N SER A 418 -3.52 -21.83 10.40
CA SER A 418 -2.52 -22.88 10.63
C SER A 418 -1.69 -23.21 9.39
N THR A 419 -1.75 -22.38 8.34
CA THR A 419 -1.05 -22.64 7.08
C THR A 419 0.48 -22.75 7.22
N PHE A 420 1.05 -22.36 8.38
CA PHE A 420 2.49 -22.44 8.70
C PHE A 420 2.84 -23.47 9.78
N GLY A 421 1.94 -24.39 10.10
CA GLY A 421 2.13 -25.38 11.16
C GLY A 421 1.88 -24.83 12.57
N GLU A 422 2.34 -23.61 12.86
CA GLU A 422 1.90 -22.85 14.05
C GLU A 422 0.68 -21.96 13.71
N SER A 423 -0.30 -21.94 14.63
CA SER A 423 -1.55 -21.19 14.47
C SER A 423 -1.30 -19.70 14.76
N ILE A 424 -1.34 -18.85 13.72
CA ILE A 424 -1.18 -17.39 13.84
C ILE A 424 -2.56 -16.71 13.89
N LEU A 425 -2.68 -15.65 14.69
CA LEU A 425 -3.88 -14.81 14.71
C LEU A 425 -3.79 -13.77 13.59
N VAL A 426 -4.71 -13.83 12.63
CA VAL A 426 -4.86 -12.85 11.56
C VAL A 426 -5.98 -11.87 11.90
N THR A 427 -5.74 -10.58 11.69
CA THR A 427 -6.79 -9.54 11.78
C THR A 427 -6.96 -8.87 10.43
N GLN A 428 -8.19 -8.88 9.93
CA GLN A 428 -8.59 -8.35 8.63
C GLN A 428 -9.57 -7.18 8.84
N ASN A 429 -9.31 -6.00 8.25
CA ASN A 429 -10.27 -4.89 8.25
C ASN A 429 -11.23 -5.03 7.06
N LEU A 430 -12.53 -5.18 7.33
CA LEU A 430 -13.52 -5.41 6.27
C LEU A 430 -13.82 -4.15 5.46
N GLU A 431 -13.61 -2.96 6.01
CA GLU A 431 -13.83 -1.70 5.27
C GLU A 431 -12.77 -1.46 4.19
N ASP A 432 -11.57 -2.02 4.38
CA ASP A 432 -10.43 -1.86 3.48
C ASP A 432 -10.31 -3.01 2.47
N GLU A 433 -11.19 -4.01 2.54
CA GLU A 433 -11.05 -5.26 1.83
C GLU A 433 -12.32 -5.69 1.09
N ALA A 434 -12.14 -6.23 -0.12
CA ALA A 434 -13.26 -6.74 -0.89
C ALA A 434 -13.88 -7.96 -0.19
N TRP A 435 -15.21 -8.02 -0.15
CA TRP A 435 -15.93 -9.15 0.41
C TRP A 435 -15.50 -10.52 -0.14
N SER A 436 -15.14 -10.59 -1.42
CA SER A 436 -14.62 -11.81 -2.04
C SER A 436 -13.35 -12.35 -1.35
N ASP A 437 -12.53 -11.46 -0.80
CA ASP A 437 -11.32 -11.85 -0.08
C ASP A 437 -11.65 -12.36 1.32
N THR A 438 -12.65 -11.78 1.99
CA THR A 438 -13.22 -12.31 3.24
C THR A 438 -13.79 -13.71 2.99
N GLN A 439 -14.57 -13.89 1.92
CA GLN A 439 -15.11 -15.21 1.56
C GLN A 439 -14.01 -16.24 1.31
N ALA A 440 -12.93 -15.87 0.62
CA ALA A 440 -11.79 -16.75 0.42
C ALA A 440 -11.14 -17.15 1.77
N ALA A 441 -10.96 -16.21 2.70
CA ALA A 441 -10.42 -16.51 4.03
C ALA A 441 -11.36 -17.41 4.86
N LEU A 442 -12.67 -17.20 4.76
CA LEU A 442 -13.70 -18.00 5.42
C LEU A 442 -13.83 -19.41 4.82
N ALA A 443 -13.46 -19.62 3.56
CA ALA A 443 -13.52 -20.90 2.86
C ALA A 443 -12.24 -21.75 3.04
N ASP A 444 -11.11 -21.13 3.36
CA ASP A 444 -9.81 -21.79 3.50
C ASP A 444 -9.81 -22.82 4.64
N SER A 445 -9.45 -24.08 4.37
CA SER A 445 -9.42 -25.18 5.34
C SER A 445 -8.44 -24.98 6.50
N ASP A 446 -7.41 -24.17 6.29
CA ASP A 446 -6.38 -23.94 7.29
C ASP A 446 -6.74 -22.79 8.24
N ASN A 447 -7.89 -22.16 8.04
CA ASN A 447 -8.37 -21.09 8.88
C ASN A 447 -9.48 -21.58 9.82
N ASP A 448 -9.36 -21.25 11.10
CA ASP A 448 -10.32 -21.59 12.14
C ASP A 448 -10.55 -20.42 13.12
N LYS A 449 -11.43 -20.63 14.10
CA LYS A 449 -11.74 -19.65 15.18
C LYS A 449 -12.10 -18.25 14.68
N PHE A 450 -13.04 -18.17 13.75
CA PHE A 450 -13.49 -16.91 13.18
C PHE A 450 -14.32 -16.07 14.18
N VAL A 451 -13.90 -14.84 14.41
CA VAL A 451 -14.57 -13.83 15.24
C VAL A 451 -14.65 -12.52 14.48
N PHE A 452 -15.86 -12.06 14.18
CA PHE A 452 -16.10 -10.72 13.68
C PHE A 452 -16.19 -9.74 14.84
N ARG A 453 -15.31 -8.75 14.92
CA ARG A 453 -15.33 -7.69 15.93
C ARG A 453 -15.97 -6.46 15.32
N VAL A 454 -17.02 -5.96 15.97
CA VAL A 454 -17.84 -4.85 15.48
C VAL A 454 -17.82 -3.71 16.48
N GLY A 455 -17.49 -2.52 16.01
CA GLY A 455 -17.73 -1.27 16.70
C GLY A 455 -18.99 -0.61 16.15
N PHE A 456 -19.71 0.10 17.00
CA PHE A 456 -20.89 0.85 16.59
C PHE A 456 -20.72 2.35 16.86
N PHE A 457 -21.54 3.15 16.22
CA PHE A 457 -21.68 4.58 16.50
C PHE A 457 -23.15 4.94 16.67
N ALA A 458 -23.42 5.99 17.46
CA ALA A 458 -24.78 6.50 17.64
C ALA A 458 -25.23 7.31 16.43
N LEU A 459 -26.48 7.12 16.01
CA LEU A 459 -27.13 8.01 15.06
C LEU A 459 -27.47 9.32 15.79
N ASN A 460 -27.10 10.46 15.21
CA ASN A 460 -27.58 11.75 15.69
C ASN A 460 -29.08 11.80 15.44
N ASN A 461 -29.87 11.87 16.51
CA ASN A 461 -31.23 12.33 16.40
C ASN A 461 -31.14 13.86 16.49
N ASP A 462 -31.60 14.56 15.46
CA ASP A 462 -31.61 16.04 15.36
C ASP A 462 -32.58 16.71 16.38
N ASP A 463 -32.89 16.06 17.50
CA ASP A 463 -33.95 16.47 18.43
C ASP A 463 -33.40 17.04 19.78
N ASP A 464 -32.10 17.33 19.89
CA ASP A 464 -31.46 17.80 21.13
C ASP A 464 -31.07 19.30 21.10
N ASP A 465 -31.71 20.11 20.25
CA ASP A 465 -31.77 21.58 20.40
C ASP A 465 -33.16 21.95 20.96
N GLY A 466 -33.32 21.78 22.28
CA GLY A 466 -34.49 22.20 23.06
C GLY A 466 -34.10 23.02 24.27
#